data_AF-A0A2K3MEK4-F1
#
_entry.id   AF-A0A2K3MEK4-F1
#
_cell.length_a   1.000
_cell.length_b   1.000
_cell.length_c   1.000
_cell.angle_alpha   90.00
_cell.angle_beta   90.00
_cell.angle_gamma   90.00
#
_symmetry.space_group_name_H-M   'P 1'
#
loop_
_entity.id
_entity.type
_entity.pdbx_description
1 polymer ?
#
loop_
_entity_poly.entity_id
_entity_poly.type
_entity_poly.pdbx_seq_one_letter_code
_entity_poly.pdbx_strand_id
1 'polypeptide(L)' 'MIPCIARVIVDVGCGTGILSIYCALAGARKVYAIEASEMALLAERIVEDNRLSEVITVLQ' A
#
# COMPACT_ATOMS: atom_id res chain seq x y z
N MET A 1 11.08 8.52 13.51
CA MET A 1 10.12 8.05 12.49
C MET A 1 9.73 9.26 11.64
N ILE A 2 10.01 9.27 10.33
CA ILE A 2 9.64 10.43 9.49
C ILE A 2 8.15 10.28 9.14
N PRO A 3 7.27 11.20 9.57
CA PRO A 3 5.85 11.11 9.24
C PRO A 3 5.63 11.30 7.73
N CYS A 4 4.84 10.42 7.10
CA CYS A 4 4.57 10.41 5.65
C CYS A 4 3.46 11.39 5.21
N ILE A 5 3.09 12.32 6.10
CA ILE A 5 1.94 13.24 5.96
C ILE A 5 1.90 13.86 4.56
N ALA A 6 0.80 13.63 3.86
CA ALA A 6 0.47 14.19 2.55
C ALA A 6 1.46 13.88 1.41
N ARG A 7 2.26 12.81 1.51
CA ARG A 7 3.14 12.36 0.43
C ARG A 7 2.49 11.27 -0.42
N VAL A 8 2.93 11.17 -1.67
CA VAL A 8 2.67 10.00 -2.52
C VAL A 8 3.85 9.05 -2.33
N ILE A 9 3.56 7.78 -2.07
CA ILE A 9 4.55 6.74 -1.81
C ILE A 9 4.46 5.68 -2.91
N VAL A 10 5.60 5.11 -3.27
CA VAL A 10 5.70 3.92 -4.12
C VAL A 10 6.39 2.84 -3.32
N ASP A 11 5.75 1.67 -3.23
CA ASP A 11 6.23 0.47 -2.57
C ASP A 11 6.50 -0.59 -3.65
N VAL A 12 7.77 -0.88 -3.92
CA VAL A 12 8.20 -1.75 -5.03
C VAL A 12 8.50 -3.15 -4.50
N GLY A 13 7.82 -4.16 -5.01
CA GLY A 13 7.86 -5.52 -4.46
C GLY A 13 7.11 -5.59 -3.14
N CYS A 14 5.86 -5.12 -3.12
CA CYS A 14 5.12 -4.93 -1.88
C CYS A 14 4.77 -6.25 -1.17
N GLY A 15 4.81 -7.39 -1.87
CA GLY A 15 4.46 -8.69 -1.30
C GLY A 15 3.02 -8.67 -0.77
N THR A 16 2.86 -8.77 0.56
CA THR A 16 1.54 -8.65 1.23
C THR A 16 1.02 -7.21 1.34
N GLY A 17 1.82 -6.20 1.03
CA GLY A 17 1.47 -4.79 1.17
C GLY A 17 1.63 -4.21 2.58
N ILE A 18 2.33 -4.88 3.50
CA ILE A 18 2.45 -4.43 4.90
C ILE A 18 3.11 -3.04 5.04
N LEU A 19 4.13 -2.74 4.22
CA LEU A 19 4.78 -1.44 4.24
C LEU A 19 3.86 -0.36 3.66
N SER A 20 3.12 -0.69 2.60
CA SER A 20 2.07 0.17 2.05
C SER A 20 1.00 0.55 3.10
N ILE A 21 0.58 -0.41 3.94
CA ILE A 21 -0.36 -0.18 5.04
C ILE A 21 0.24 0.76 6.09
N TYR A 22 1.50 0.54 6.50
CA TYR A 22 2.17 1.44 7.42
C TYR A 22 2.31 2.85 6.87
N CYS A 23 2.58 3.01 5.57
CA CYS A 23 2.61 4.32 4.92
C CYS A 23 1.24 5.00 4.94
N ALA A 24 0.16 4.27 4.68
CA ALA A 24 -1.20 4.79 4.76
C ALA A 24 -1.55 5.24 6.19
N LEU A 25 -1.24 4.42 7.20
CA LEU A 25 -1.44 4.75 8.62
C LEU A 25 -0.56 5.92 9.08
N ALA A 26 0.60 6.10 8.49
CA ALA A 26 1.49 7.25 8.74
C ALA A 26 1.04 8.55 8.03
N GLY A 27 -0.14 8.54 7.39
CA GLY A 27 -0.76 9.72 6.76
C GLY A 27 -0.33 9.97 5.32
N ALA A 28 0.12 8.95 4.58
CA ALA A 28 0.33 9.08 3.15
C ALA A 28 -0.97 9.49 2.44
N ARG A 29 -0.85 10.39 1.45
CA ARG A 29 -1.98 10.81 0.60
C ARG A 29 -2.39 9.70 -0.36
N LYS A 30 -1.41 8.97 -0.90
CA LYS A 30 -1.60 7.87 -1.82
C LYS A 30 -0.40 6.93 -1.73
N VAL A 31 -0.63 5.64 -1.85
CA VAL A 31 0.41 4.61 -1.96
C VAL A 31 0.16 3.79 -3.22
N TYR A 32 1.18 3.63 -4.05
CA TYR A 32 1.19 2.68 -5.16
C TYR A 32 2.01 1.47 -4.75
N ALA A 33 1.34 0.35 -4.55
CA ALA A 33 1.93 -0.91 -4.13
C ALA A 33 2.14 -1.80 -5.36
N ILE A 34 3.39 -1.99 -5.79
CA ILE A 34 3.72 -2.71 -7.01
C ILE A 34 4.20 -4.11 -6.65
N GLU A 35 3.57 -5.14 -7.20
CA GLU A 35 3.94 -6.54 -6.98
C GLU A 35 3.75 -7.37 -8.24
N ALA A 36 4.83 -7.87 -8.83
CA ALA A 36 4.78 -8.56 -10.12
C ALA A 36 4.17 -9.97 -10.06
N SER A 37 4.12 -10.58 -8.88
CA SER A 37 3.59 -11.93 -8.70
C SER A 37 2.10 -11.92 -8.36
N GLU A 38 1.48 -13.11 -8.38
CA GLU A 38 0.09 -13.33 -7.93
C GLU A 38 -0.14 -12.94 -6.46
N MET A 39 0.92 -12.63 -5.70
CA MET A 39 0.83 -12.05 -4.37
C MET A 39 0.10 -10.69 -4.37
N ALA A 40 0.08 -9.98 -5.50
CA ALA A 40 -0.70 -8.75 -5.69
C ALA A 40 -2.19 -8.94 -5.38
N LEU A 41 -2.78 -10.08 -5.78
CA LEU A 41 -4.19 -10.39 -5.48
C LEU A 41 -4.46 -10.56 -3.99
N LEU A 42 -3.48 -11.12 -3.26
CA LEU A 42 -3.55 -11.21 -1.80
C LEU A 42 -3.36 -9.83 -1.17
N ALA A 43 -2.43 -9.02 -1.67
CA ALA A 43 -2.21 -7.66 -1.21
C ALA A 43 -3.46 -6.79 -1.36
N GLU A 44 -4.16 -6.89 -2.50
CA GLU A 44 -5.44 -6.20 -2.74
C GLU A 44 -6.49 -6.55 -1.69
N ARG A 45 -6.67 -7.85 -1.40
CA ARG A 45 -7.60 -8.31 -0.35
C ARG A 45 -7.22 -7.79 1.03
N ILE A 46 -5.93 -7.84 1.38
CA ILE A 46 -5.44 -7.31 2.66
C ILE A 46 -5.72 -5.79 2.75
N VAL A 47 -5.51 -5.04 1.67
CA VAL A 47 -5.81 -3.60 1.63
C VAL A 47 -7.31 -3.34 1.82
N GLU A 48 -8.17 -4.13 1.17
CA GLU A 48 -9.64 -4.04 1.30
C GLU A 48 -10.12 -4.39 2.72
N ASP A 49 -9.63 -5.49 3.30
CA ASP A 49 -9.95 -5.93 4.66
C ASP A 49 -9.58 -4.86 5.72
N ASN A 50 -8.53 -4.10 5.45
CA ASN A 50 -8.08 -2.98 6.30
C ASN A 50 -8.79 -1.65 5.98
N ARG A 51 -9.70 -1.61 4.99
CA ARG A 51 -10.43 -0.41 4.54
C ARG A 51 -9.52 0.72 4.05
N LEU A 52 -8.42 0.35 3.38
CA LEU A 52 -7.41 1.30 2.90
C LEU A 52 -7.41 1.49 1.38
N SER A 53 -8.39 0.93 0.65
CA SER A 53 -8.47 0.97 -0.81
C SER A 53 -8.53 2.37 -1.42
N GLU A 54 -8.99 3.38 -0.66
CA GLU A 54 -8.96 4.79 -1.10
C GLU A 54 -7.52 5.33 -1.16
N VAL A 55 -6.66 4.90 -0.23
CA VAL A 55 -5.28 5.41 -0.08
C VAL A 55 -4.29 4.54 -0.86
N ILE A 56 -4.44 3.22 -0.82
CA ILE A 56 -3.51 2.26 -1.42
C ILE A 56 -4.11 1.71 -2.71
N THR A 57 -3.35 1.78 -3.79
CA THR A 57 -3.67 1.11 -5.05
C THR A 57 -2.59 0.07 -5.33
N VAL A 58 -3.00 -1.19 -5.45
CA VAL A 58 -2.10 -2.27 -5.85
C VAL A 58 -2.01 -2.30 -7.37
N LEU A 59 -0.81 -2.53 -7.88
CA LEU A 59 -0.49 -2.65 -9.30
C LEU A 59 0.28 -3.95 -9.48
N GLN A 60 -0.29 -4.88 -10.25
CA GLN A 60 0.39 -6.12 -10.64
C GLN A 60 1.26 -5.89 -11.88
#